data_AF-A0A920PI08-F1
#
_entry.id   AF-A0A920PI08-F1
#
_cell.length_a   1.000
_cell.length_b   1.000
_cell.length_c   1.000
_cell.angle_alpha   90.00
_cell.angle_beta   90.00
_cell.angle_gamma   90.00
#
_symmetry.space_group_name_H-M   'P 1'
#
loop_
_entity.id
_entity.type
_entity.pdbx_description
1 polymer ?
#
loop_
_entity_poly.entity_id
_entity_poly.type
_entity_poly.pdbx_seq_one_letter_code
_entity_poly.pdbx_strand_id
1 'polypeptide(L)' 'MRADKMHTSQHEDMANQVTGKYIATEYIGSLETDVFEISNNHFVHVEQHRDAVKRNYTVGQQVDIFWAAGDGVLLTNCN' A
#
# COMPACT_ATOMS: atom_id res chain seq x y z
N MET A 1 0.18 -5.97 -4.34
CA MET A 1 1.35 -5.33 -4.99
C MET A 1 2.56 -5.67 -4.13
N ARG A 2 3.72 -6.01 -4.70
CA ARG A 2 4.88 -6.51 -3.94
C ARG A 2 5.63 -5.39 -3.19
N ALA A 3 6.15 -5.75 -2.01
CA ALA A 3 6.84 -4.91 -1.04
C ALA A 3 8.11 -4.22 -1.54
N ASP A 4 8.83 -4.89 -2.44
CA ASP A 4 10.15 -4.47 -2.95
C ASP A 4 10.07 -3.21 -3.83
N LYS A 5 8.87 -2.67 -4.04
CA LYS A 5 8.59 -1.54 -4.93
C LYS A 5 7.88 -0.36 -4.28
N MET A 6 7.71 -0.36 -2.95
CA MET A 6 7.14 0.76 -2.21
C MET A 6 8.18 1.47 -1.34
N HIS A 7 8.17 2.79 -1.33
CA HIS A 7 9.02 3.65 -0.51
C HIS A 7 8.15 4.64 0.26
N THR A 8 8.60 4.98 1.46
CA THR A 8 7.91 5.89 2.38
C THR A 8 8.44 7.32 2.29
N SER A 9 9.14 7.66 1.20
CA SER A 9 9.61 8.99 0.85
C SER A 9 9.36 9.27 -0.63
N GLN A 10 9.12 10.54 -0.97
CA GLN A 10 8.94 10.99 -2.34
C GLN A 10 10.21 10.68 -3.15
N HIS A 11 10.19 9.58 -3.89
CA HIS A 11 11.24 9.21 -4.84
C HIS A 11 10.84 9.74 -6.22
N GLU A 12 11.79 10.27 -7.01
CA GLU A 12 11.53 10.88 -8.33
C GLU A 12 10.74 9.97 -9.30
N ASP A 13 10.75 8.65 -9.06
CA ASP A 13 10.06 7.64 -9.87
C ASP A 13 8.65 7.25 -9.36
N MET A 14 8.19 7.81 -8.22
CA MET A 14 6.88 7.52 -7.61
C MET A 14 5.81 8.48 -8.11
N ALA A 15 5.24 8.16 -9.27
CA ALA A 15 4.24 9.00 -9.92
C ALA A 15 2.81 8.85 -9.37
N ASN A 16 2.54 7.82 -8.57
CA ASN A 16 1.19 7.52 -8.08
C ASN A 16 1.10 7.65 -6.55
N GLN A 17 -0.03 8.18 -6.07
CA GLN A 17 -0.32 8.37 -4.65
C GLN A 17 -1.79 8.07 -4.36
N VAL A 18 -2.06 7.49 -3.18
CA VAL A 18 -3.40 7.46 -2.58
C VAL A 18 -3.30 7.66 -1.06
N THR A 19 -4.26 8.37 -0.48
CA THR A 19 -4.38 8.48 0.98
C THR A 19 -5.35 7.41 1.48
N GLY A 20 -4.92 6.62 2.44
CA GLY A 20 -5.72 5.56 3.05
C GLY A 20 -5.72 5.62 4.57
N LYS A 21 -6.81 5.18 5.20
CA LYS A 21 -6.89 4.98 6.65
C LYS A 21 -6.37 3.59 6.99
N TYR A 22 -5.28 3.52 7.75
CA TYR A 22 -4.75 2.24 8.22
C TYR A 22 -5.74 1.58 9.20
N ILE A 23 -6.11 0.33 8.93
CA ILE A 23 -7.15 -0.38 9.69
C ILE A 23 -6.65 -1.65 10.38
N ALA A 24 -5.76 -2.40 9.75
CA ALA A 24 -5.18 -3.60 10.34
C ALA A 24 -3.92 -4.05 9.60
N THR A 25 -3.17 -4.95 10.25
CA THR A 25 -2.20 -5.83 9.58
C THR A 25 -2.76 -7.24 9.56
N GLU A 26 -2.71 -7.88 8.40
CA GLU A 26 -3.02 -9.28 8.19
C GLU A 26 -1.73 -10.10 8.06
N TYR A 27 -1.72 -11.31 8.61
CA TYR A 27 -0.59 -12.23 8.53
C TYR A 27 -0.97 -13.43 7.66
N ILE A 28 -0.36 -13.54 6.48
CA ILE A 28 -0.53 -14.68 5.57
C ILE A 28 0.82 -15.38 5.44
N GLY A 29 1.03 -16.43 6.24
CA GLY A 29 2.31 -17.14 6.30
C GLY A 29 3.43 -16.25 6.84
N SER A 30 4.48 -16.04 6.03
CA SER A 30 5.61 -15.16 6.35
C SER A 30 5.39 -13.71 5.92
N LEU A 31 4.32 -13.43 5.19
CA LEU A 31 4.00 -12.08 4.70
C LEU A 31 3.17 -11.34 5.73
N GLU A 32 3.52 -10.06 5.87
CA GLU A 32 2.80 -9.11 6.67
C GLU A 32 2.14 -8.12 5.70
N THR A 33 0.81 -7.98 5.77
CA THR A 33 0.03 -7.19 4.82
C THR A 33 -0.70 -6.09 5.55
N ASP A 34 -0.33 -4.84 5.29
CA ASP A 34 -1.03 -3.70 5.84
C ASP A 34 -2.24 -3.36 4.97
N VAL A 35 -3.37 -3.16 5.64
CA VAL A 35 -4.66 -2.89 5.00
C VAL A 35 -5.06 -1.44 5.26
N PHE A 36 -5.42 -0.75 4.19
CA PHE A 36 -5.85 0.65 4.20
C PHE A 36 -7.20 0.80 3.52
N GLU A 37 -8.14 1.49 4.15
CA GLU A 37 -9.40 1.89 3.52
C GLU A 37 -9.20 3.23 2.81
N ILE A 38 -9.46 3.29 1.50
CA ILE A 38 -9.29 4.50 0.67
C ILE A 38 -10.63 5.16 0.30
N SER A 39 -11.72 4.39 0.34
CA SER A 39 -13.09 4.87 0.26
C SER A 39 -14.03 3.75 0.73
N ASN A 40 -15.34 4.03 0.87
CA ASN A 40 -16.30 3.05 1.35
C ASN A 40 -16.15 1.69 0.64
N ASN A 41 -15.80 0.67 1.42
CA ASN A 41 -15.62 -0.71 0.95
C ASN A 41 -14.56 -0.88 -0.16
N HIS A 42 -13.58 0.02 -0.25
CA HIS A 42 -12.43 -0.08 -1.14
C HIS A 42 -11.15 -0.05 -0.31
N PHE A 43 -10.36 -1.10 -0.49
CA PHE A 43 -9.17 -1.37 0.31
C PHE A 43 -7.93 -1.49 -0.56
N VAL A 44 -6.82 -0.99 -0.02
CA VAL A 44 -5.48 -1.19 -0.55
C VAL A 44 -4.73 -2.11 0.39
N HIS A 45 -4.16 -3.19 -0.17
CA HIS A 45 -3.33 -4.15 0.55
C HIS A 45 -1.87 -3.94 0.15
N VAL A 46 -1.05 -3.61 1.15
CA VAL A 46 0.39 -3.37 1.02
C VAL A 46 1.11 -4.53 1.68
N GLU A 47 1.60 -5.47 0.87
CA GLU A 47 2.40 -6.58 1.36
C GLU A 47 3.82 -6.09 1.64
N GLN A 48 4.37 -6.48 2.80
CA GLN A 48 5.71 -6.12 3.24
C GLN A 48 6.46 -7.35 3.77
N HIS A 49 7.78 -7.36 3.62
CA HIS A 49 8.63 -8.34 4.30
C HIS A 49 8.76 -7.96 5.78
N ARG A 50 8.50 -8.92 6.67
CA ARG A 50 8.41 -8.76 8.14
C ARG A 50 9.60 -8.03 8.78
N ASP A 51 10.79 -8.11 8.18
CA ASP A 51 12.02 -7.52 8.73
C ASP A 51 12.39 -6.15 8.13
N ALA A 52 11.64 -5.67 7.14
CA ALA A 52 12.10 -4.58 6.27
C ALA A 52 11.73 -3.16 6.76
N VAL A 53 10.72 -2.96 7.62
CA VAL A 53 10.25 -1.60 7.97
C VAL A 53 9.72 -1.50 9.40
N LYS A 54 10.14 -0.45 10.13
CA LYS A 54 9.43 0.02 11.33
C LYS A 54 8.20 0.83 10.90
N ARG A 55 7.00 0.32 11.16
CA ARG A 55 5.78 1.13 11.05
C ARG A 55 5.85 2.32 11.99
N ASN A 56 5.51 3.50 11.47
CA ASN A 56 5.37 4.74 12.24
C ASN A 56 3.92 5.25 12.26
N TYR A 57 2.96 4.44 11.81
CA TYR A 57 1.52 4.74 11.84
C TYR A 57 0.75 3.80 12.77
N THR A 58 -0.37 4.30 13.29
CA THR A 58 -1.27 3.57 14.21
C THR A 58 -2.65 3.35 13.59
N VAL A 59 -3.39 2.36 14.10
CA VAL A 59 -4.74 2.05 13.61
C VAL A 59 -5.62 3.30 13.67
N GLY A 60 -6.25 3.62 12.54
CA GLY A 60 -7.09 4.80 12.34
C GLY A 60 -6.36 6.01 11.75
N GLN A 61 -5.03 5.99 11.67
CA GLN A 61 -4.25 7.09 11.08
C GLN A 61 -4.40 7.13 9.56
N GLN A 62 -4.46 8.35 9.00
CA GLN A 62 -4.34 8.57 7.56
C GLN A 62 -2.87 8.49 7.14
N VAL A 63 -2.62 7.75 6.07
CA VAL A 63 -1.28 7.48 5.54
C VAL A 63 -1.32 7.68 4.03
N ASP A 64 -0.33 8.39 3.51
CA ASP A 64 -0.09 8.48 2.08
C ASP A 64 0.72 7.28 1.60
N ILE A 65 0.22 6.63 0.56
CA ILE A 65 0.79 5.42 -0.03
C ILE A 65 1.26 5.77 -1.44
N PHE A 66 2.52 5.43 -1.77
CA PHE A 66 3.16 5.79 -3.02
C PHE A 66 3.66 4.54 -3.77
N TRP A 67 3.57 4.54 -5.10
CA TRP A 67 4.14 3.50 -5.95
C TRP A 67 4.60 4.05 -7.30
N ALA A 68 5.49 3.31 -7.97
CA ALA A 68 6.02 3.73 -9.26
C ALA A 68 4.97 3.64 -10.39
N ALA A 69 5.13 4.48 -11.41
CA ALA A 69 4.21 4.54 -12.55
C ALA A 69 4.06 3.18 -13.27
N GLY A 70 5.16 2.43 -13.36
CA GLY A 70 5.23 1.16 -14.09
C GLY A 70 4.70 -0.06 -13.34
N ASP A 71 4.29 0.09 -12.07
CA ASP A 71 3.85 -1.05 -11.24
C ASP A 71 2.33 -1.22 -11.20
N GLY A 72 1.60 -0.38 -11.93
CA GLY A 72 0.17 -0.51 -12.15
C GLY A 72 -0.16 -1.17 -13.48
N VAL A 73 -1.21 -2.00 -13.52
CA VAL A 73 -1.83 -2.47 -14.75
C VAL A 73 -3.22 -1.84 -14.83
N LEU A 74 -3.48 -1.08 -15.91
CA LEU A 74 -4.81 -0.54 -16.16
C LEU A 74 -5.67 -1.64 -16.80
N LEU A 75 -6.72 -2.06 -16.10
CA LEU A 75 -7.72 -2.96 -16.65
C LEU A 75 -8.78 -2.12 -17.36
N THR A 76 -8.98 -2.39 -18.64
CA THR A 76 -10.09 -1.77 -19.40
C THR A 76 -11.31 -2.67 -19.26
N ASN A 77 -12.46 -2.09 -18.89
CA ASN A 77 -13.72 -2.80 -18.96
C ASN A 77 -14.09 -2.98 -20.44
N CYS A 78 -13.98 -4.21 -20.95
CA CYS A 78 -14.58 -4.58 -22.22
C CYS A 78 -16.10 -4.72 -21.99
N ASN A 79 -16.85 -3.69 -22.36
CA ASN A 79 -18.31 -3.80 -22.51
C ASN A 79 -18.64 -4.38 -23.89
#